data_AF-A0A3Q1EY92-F1
#
_entry.id   AF-A0A3Q1EY92-F1
#
_cell.length_a   1.000
_cell.length_b   1.000
_cell.length_c   1.000
_cell.angle_alpha   90.00
_cell.angle_beta   90.00
_cell.angle_gamma   90.00
#
_symmetry.space_group_name_H-M   'P 1'
#
loop_
_entity.id
_entity.type
_entity.pdbx_description
1 polymer ?
#
loop_
_entity_poly.entity_id
_entity_poly.type
_entity_poly.pdbx_seq_one_letter_code
_entity_poly.pdbx_strand_id
1 'polypeptide(L)'
;MPFTSNRLLKVSICALQHGESWRPNNCTTETCDKGKVIKEHVPCKPAPKPTCENGYQPVRVYDEAGCCFQYECQCICSGWGDPHYVTFDGKYYSFQQNCTYILVKEINIKYNFTVLIDNENCDASGTVTCVKALTVLYKNYTVILTQQRIPRTVTMVSINGKRVITTYSNEDLSVTSAGIEVHLSIPEIEARVMFKGISYFVKLPFSLFHNNTEGQCGNCDNDQKNDCGLRNGTIHPSCSDTAHDWKIYNITKPYCERPPPPIPTVTPTTQIPCHPEICEILTSTVFKECHKVIDPKPFYEACKYDVCHMSNPNVSCSSMETYASRCGDASVCVDWRNATKGKCELKCPGDKVYKPCGPEVEPTCNER
;
A
#
# COMPACT_ATOMS: atom_id res chain seq x y z
N MET A 1 -36.32 7.20 -42.54
CA MET A 1 -36.08 8.65 -42.35
C MET A 1 -34.71 8.81 -41.69
N PRO A 2 -33.66 9.24 -42.38
CA PRO A 2 -32.36 9.40 -41.75
C PRO A 2 -32.26 10.79 -41.11
N PHE A 3 -31.95 10.83 -39.82
CA PHE A 3 -31.54 12.05 -39.13
C PHE A 3 -30.09 12.37 -39.53
N THR A 4 -29.92 13.42 -40.32
CA THR A 4 -28.61 14.03 -40.60
C THR A 4 -28.18 14.88 -39.40
N SER A 5 -27.21 14.39 -38.62
CA SER A 5 -26.51 15.20 -37.62
C SER A 5 -25.47 16.09 -38.31
N ASN A 6 -25.85 17.34 -38.62
CA ASN A 6 -24.90 18.36 -39.07
C ASN A 6 -23.90 18.67 -37.94
N ARG A 7 -22.69 18.10 -38.05
CA ARG A 7 -21.52 18.53 -37.28
C ARG A 7 -21.06 19.88 -37.85
N LEU A 8 -21.51 20.98 -37.24
CA LEU A 8 -20.94 22.31 -37.48
C LEU A 8 -19.45 22.27 -37.15
N LEU A 9 -18.59 22.28 -38.17
CA LEU A 9 -17.17 22.62 -38.02
C LEU A 9 -17.10 24.07 -37.56
N LYS A 10 -16.86 24.31 -36.27
CA LYS A 10 -16.45 25.64 -35.78
C LYS A 10 -15.09 25.97 -36.38
N VAL A 11 -15.08 26.73 -37.48
CA VAL A 11 -13.87 27.35 -37.99
C VAL A 11 -13.57 28.53 -37.07
N SER A 12 -12.60 28.38 -36.16
CA SER A 12 -12.08 29.50 -35.39
C SER A 12 -11.34 30.44 -36.34
N ILE A 13 -11.95 31.59 -36.62
CA ILE A 13 -11.36 32.66 -37.42
C ILE A 13 -10.35 33.38 -36.54
N CYS A 14 -9.12 33.52 -37.04
CA CYS A 14 -8.03 34.16 -36.33
C CYS A 14 -7.87 35.62 -36.78
N ALA A 15 -7.84 36.56 -35.83
CA ALA A 15 -7.66 38.00 -36.09
C ALA A 15 -6.19 38.45 -36.09
N LEU A 16 -5.26 37.52 -35.86
CA LEU A 16 -3.81 37.77 -35.85
C LEU A 16 -3.23 37.77 -37.26
N GLN A 17 -2.02 38.31 -37.42
CA GLN A 17 -1.33 38.33 -38.71
C GLN A 17 -0.92 36.91 -39.12
N HIS A 18 -0.83 36.68 -40.44
CA HIS A 18 -0.34 35.42 -40.97
C HIS A 18 1.07 35.12 -40.44
N GLY A 19 1.25 33.94 -39.86
CA GLY A 19 2.50 33.48 -39.25
C GLY A 19 2.60 33.73 -37.74
N GLU A 20 1.71 34.54 -37.15
CA GLU A 20 1.71 34.76 -35.71
C GLU A 20 1.29 33.50 -34.96
N SER A 21 2.09 33.12 -33.97
CA SER A 21 1.88 31.93 -33.14
C SER A 21 1.71 32.33 -31.67
N TRP A 22 0.82 31.64 -30.96
CA TRP A 22 0.60 31.81 -29.52
C TRP A 22 0.42 30.45 -28.85
N ARG A 23 0.59 30.41 -27.52
CA ARG A 23 0.42 29.19 -26.73
C ARG A 23 -0.78 29.36 -25.79
N PRO A 24 -1.95 28.79 -26.10
CA PRO A 24 -3.10 28.82 -25.18
C PRO A 24 -2.84 28.00 -23.90
N ASN A 25 -1.93 27.04 -23.95
CA ASN A 25 -1.45 26.26 -22.81
C ASN A 25 -0.05 25.70 -23.12
N ASN A 26 0.55 25.04 -22.13
CA ASN A 26 1.90 24.46 -22.25
C ASN A 26 2.01 23.36 -23.33
N CYS A 27 0.88 22.77 -23.76
CA CYS A 27 0.84 21.58 -24.61
C CYS A 27 0.39 21.84 -26.04
N THR A 28 0.05 23.09 -26.36
CA THR A 28 -0.51 23.46 -27.66
C THR A 28 0.11 24.76 -28.12
N THR A 29 0.62 24.78 -29.36
CA THR A 29 0.94 26.00 -30.09
C THR A 29 -0.12 26.19 -31.16
N GLU A 30 -0.70 27.38 -31.21
CA GLU A 30 -1.66 27.77 -32.24
C GLU A 30 -1.01 28.80 -33.15
N THR A 31 -1.20 28.66 -34.47
CA THR A 31 -0.58 29.51 -35.49
C THR A 31 -1.64 30.02 -36.45
N CYS A 32 -1.61 31.32 -36.75
CA CYS A 32 -2.53 31.95 -37.69
C CYS A 32 -2.02 31.75 -39.13
N ASP A 33 -2.67 30.88 -39.90
CA ASP A 33 -2.40 30.71 -41.32
C ASP A 33 -3.56 31.27 -42.14
N LYS A 34 -3.36 32.44 -42.78
CA LYS A 34 -4.33 33.08 -43.68
C LYS A 34 -5.76 33.16 -43.08
N GLY A 35 -5.84 33.59 -41.82
CA GLY A 35 -7.11 33.74 -41.08
C GLY A 35 -7.66 32.46 -40.45
N LYS A 36 -6.97 31.31 -40.58
CA LYS A 36 -7.31 30.04 -39.92
C LYS A 36 -6.32 29.74 -38.79
N VAL A 37 -6.83 29.17 -37.70
CA VAL A 37 -5.97 28.65 -36.62
C VAL A 37 -5.50 27.23 -36.97
N ILE A 38 -4.18 27.05 -37.11
CA ILE A 38 -3.53 25.73 -37.12
C ILE A 38 -3.14 25.40 -35.68
N LYS A 39 -3.42 24.19 -35.21
CA LYS A 39 -3.07 23.73 -33.86
C LYS A 39 -2.01 22.65 -33.95
N GLU A 40 -0.90 22.85 -33.26
CA GLU A 40 0.17 21.88 -33.09
C GLU A 40 0.27 21.48 -31.62
N HIS A 41 0.17 20.19 -31.36
CA HIS A 41 0.31 19.65 -30.01
C HIS A 41 1.75 19.19 -29.76
N VAL A 42 2.18 19.24 -28.50
CA VAL A 42 3.46 18.64 -28.08
C VAL A 42 3.47 17.16 -28.49
N PRO A 43 4.48 16.70 -29.25
CA PRO A 43 4.53 15.32 -29.72
C PRO A 43 4.88 14.38 -28.56
N CYS A 44 3.95 13.48 -28.22
CA CYS A 44 4.15 12.50 -27.15
C CYS A 44 4.67 11.17 -27.67
N LYS A 45 5.57 10.54 -26.90
CA LYS A 45 5.97 9.15 -27.14
C LYS A 45 4.75 8.22 -26.92
N PRO A 46 4.64 7.09 -27.65
CA PRO A 46 3.63 6.08 -27.35
C PRO A 46 3.71 5.65 -25.88
N ALA A 47 2.54 5.48 -25.26
CA ALA A 47 2.42 5.06 -23.85
C ALA A 47 1.70 3.71 -23.78
N PRO A 48 2.38 2.59 -24.09
CA PRO A 48 1.78 1.26 -23.96
C PRO A 48 1.43 1.01 -22.48
N LYS A 49 0.27 0.39 -22.23
CA LYS A 49 -0.16 0.05 -20.88
C LYS A 49 0.48 -1.30 -20.49
N PRO A 50 1.36 -1.36 -19.46
CA PRO A 50 1.98 -2.61 -19.03
C PRO A 50 0.98 -3.47 -18.24
N THR A 51 1.33 -4.73 -18.04
CA THR A 51 0.72 -5.60 -17.04
C THR A 51 1.62 -5.59 -15.80
N CYS A 52 1.05 -5.27 -14.65
CA CYS A 52 1.81 -5.26 -13.40
C CYS A 52 1.68 -6.61 -12.68
N GLU A 53 2.80 -7.21 -12.28
CA GLU A 53 2.87 -8.52 -11.61
C GLU A 53 2.11 -8.52 -10.28
N ASN A 54 2.08 -7.37 -9.60
CA ASN A 54 1.34 -7.20 -8.34
C ASN A 54 -0.18 -7.03 -8.52
N GLY A 55 -0.69 -7.12 -9.74
CA GLY A 55 -2.12 -7.07 -10.06
C GLY A 55 -2.76 -5.67 -9.97
N TYR A 56 -2.03 -4.64 -9.55
CA TYR A 56 -2.54 -3.27 -9.55
C TYR A 56 -2.65 -2.73 -10.98
N GLN A 57 -3.65 -1.87 -11.21
CA GLN A 57 -3.73 -1.14 -12.48
C GLN A 57 -2.55 -0.15 -12.61
N PRO A 58 -1.89 -0.09 -13.77
CA PRO A 58 -0.89 0.94 -14.05
C PRO A 58 -1.49 2.35 -13.97
N VAL A 59 -0.71 3.29 -13.44
CA VAL A 59 -1.07 4.70 -13.32
C VAL A 59 -0.45 5.52 -14.44
N ARG A 60 -1.07 6.66 -14.77
CA ARG A 60 -0.48 7.63 -15.71
C ARG A 60 0.44 8.56 -14.95
N VAL A 61 1.70 8.62 -15.36
CA VAL A 61 2.68 9.58 -14.86
C VAL A 61 2.95 10.59 -15.97
N TYR A 62 2.62 11.84 -15.69
CA TYR A 62 2.77 12.93 -16.65
C TYR A 62 4.18 13.51 -16.58
N ASP A 63 4.65 14.05 -17.70
CA ASP A 63 5.85 14.90 -17.71
C ASP A 63 5.63 16.19 -16.89
N GLU A 64 6.72 16.90 -16.59
CA GLU A 64 6.67 18.16 -15.83
C GLU A 64 5.76 19.23 -16.47
N ALA A 65 5.59 19.18 -17.80
CA ALA A 65 4.72 20.10 -18.52
C ALA A 65 3.23 19.73 -18.42
N GLY A 66 2.90 18.52 -17.96
CA GLY A 66 1.55 17.95 -17.91
C GLY A 66 1.01 17.55 -19.28
N CYS A 67 1.85 17.43 -20.30
CA CYS A 67 1.43 17.30 -21.69
C CYS A 67 1.39 15.85 -22.16
N CYS A 68 2.45 15.10 -21.88
CA CYS A 68 2.56 13.70 -22.21
C CYS A 68 2.56 12.85 -20.94
N PHE A 69 2.18 11.59 -21.07
CA PHE A 69 2.25 10.63 -19.97
C PHE A 69 2.86 9.31 -20.42
N GLN A 70 3.35 8.55 -19.46
CA GLN A 70 3.64 7.12 -19.59
C GLN A 70 2.82 6.34 -18.56
N TYR A 71 2.61 5.04 -18.82
CA TYR A 71 2.03 4.18 -17.80
C TYR A 71 3.14 3.56 -16.96
N GLU A 72 2.95 3.60 -15.65
CA GLU A 72 3.87 3.00 -14.70
C GLU A 72 3.12 2.03 -13.78
N CYS A 73 3.78 0.92 -13.45
CA CYS A 73 3.33 0.07 -12.36
C CYS A 73 3.52 0.78 -11.03
N GLN A 74 2.81 0.32 -10.01
CA GLN A 74 2.88 0.91 -8.67
C GLN A 74 3.65 -0.04 -7.77
N CYS A 75 4.63 0.43 -7.00
CA CYS A 75 5.30 -0.41 -6.01
C CYS A 75 4.60 -0.23 -4.66
N ILE A 76 3.79 -1.22 -4.28
CA ILE A 76 3.04 -1.21 -3.02
C ILE A 76 3.36 -2.46 -2.22
N CYS A 77 4.16 -2.29 -1.17
CA CYS A 77 4.42 -3.34 -0.18
C CYS A 77 3.45 -3.19 0.98
N SER A 78 2.92 -4.29 1.49
CA SER A 78 1.96 -4.25 2.60
C SER A 78 2.09 -5.45 3.52
N GLY A 79 1.54 -5.31 4.72
CA GLY A 79 1.43 -6.42 5.64
C GLY A 79 0.29 -6.21 6.63
N TRP A 80 -0.21 -7.31 7.19
CA TRP A 80 -1.24 -7.31 8.23
C TRP A 80 -1.10 -8.53 9.13
N GLY A 81 -1.50 -8.38 10.39
CA GLY A 81 -1.44 -9.45 11.37
C GLY A 81 -0.04 -9.73 11.90
N ASP A 82 0.99 -9.70 11.04
CA ASP A 82 2.24 -10.44 11.20
C ASP A 82 1.94 -11.92 11.51
N PRO A 83 1.52 -12.63 10.46
CA PRO A 83 2.62 -13.01 9.58
C PRO A 83 2.53 -12.55 8.15
N HIS A 84 1.50 -11.84 7.71
CA HIS A 84 1.26 -11.67 6.28
C HIS A 84 2.02 -10.49 5.71
N TYR A 85 2.82 -10.76 4.68
CA TYR A 85 3.55 -9.78 3.89
C TYR A 85 3.21 -9.94 2.42
N VAL A 86 3.21 -8.82 1.70
CA VAL A 86 3.14 -8.74 0.25
C VAL A 86 4.22 -7.76 -0.20
N THR A 87 5.17 -8.24 -1.01
CA THR A 87 6.26 -7.44 -1.58
C THR A 87 5.76 -6.40 -2.57
N PHE A 88 6.64 -5.50 -3.03
CA PHE A 88 6.28 -4.47 -4.03
C PHE A 88 5.73 -5.07 -5.33
N ASP A 89 6.24 -6.22 -5.73
CA ASP A 89 5.84 -6.92 -6.96
C ASP A 89 4.75 -7.98 -6.74
N GLY A 90 4.22 -8.07 -5.52
CA GLY A 90 2.99 -8.81 -5.21
C GLY A 90 3.19 -10.23 -4.68
N LYS A 91 4.43 -10.61 -4.36
CA LYS A 91 4.73 -11.92 -3.77
C LYS A 91 4.27 -11.97 -2.31
N TYR A 92 3.31 -12.85 -2.05
CA TYR A 92 2.82 -13.14 -0.71
C TYR A 92 3.76 -14.10 0.03
N TYR A 93 4.01 -13.83 1.32
CA TYR A 93 4.66 -14.78 2.21
C TYR A 93 4.25 -14.56 3.67
N SER A 94 4.51 -15.58 4.50
CA SER A 94 4.27 -15.53 5.95
C SER A 94 5.59 -15.47 6.71
N PHE A 95 5.73 -14.60 7.71
CA PHE A 95 6.92 -14.51 8.56
C PHE A 95 6.53 -14.18 10.00
N GLN A 96 7.09 -14.85 11.00
CA GLN A 96 6.77 -14.59 12.42
C GLN A 96 8.06 -14.48 13.22
N GLN A 97 8.41 -13.27 13.64
CA GLN A 97 9.50 -13.05 14.59
C GLN A 97 9.37 -11.73 15.34
N ASN A 98 9.62 -11.78 16.65
CA ASN A 98 9.54 -10.65 17.57
C ASN A 98 10.82 -9.81 17.57
N CYS A 99 11.22 -9.29 16.41
CA CYS A 99 12.41 -8.47 16.28
C CYS A 99 12.14 -7.27 15.39
N THR A 100 13.17 -6.45 15.18
CA THR A 100 13.13 -5.32 14.26
C THR A 100 13.85 -5.71 12.97
N TYR A 101 13.23 -5.36 11.84
CA TYR A 101 13.72 -5.73 10.51
C TYR A 101 13.75 -4.52 9.59
N ILE A 102 14.63 -4.58 8.57
CA ILE A 102 14.57 -3.66 7.43
C ILE A 102 13.38 -4.11 6.57
N LEU A 103 12.34 -3.27 6.55
CA LEU A 103 11.19 -3.50 5.68
C LEU A 103 11.54 -3.11 4.24
N VAL A 104 12.11 -1.90 4.08
CA VAL A 104 12.69 -1.44 2.81
C VAL A 104 13.83 -0.45 3.08
N LYS A 105 14.90 -0.53 2.30
CA LYS A 105 15.91 0.52 2.17
C LYS A 105 16.32 0.68 0.71
N GLU A 106 16.98 1.79 0.41
CA GLU A 106 17.59 2.01 -0.90
C GLU A 106 18.84 1.13 -1.09
N ILE A 107 19.00 0.56 -2.29
CA ILE A 107 20.24 -0.13 -2.70
C ILE A 107 21.34 0.91 -2.90
N ASN A 108 21.08 1.89 -3.75
CA ASN A 108 21.89 3.08 -3.96
C ASN A 108 21.21 4.26 -3.26
N ILE A 109 21.81 4.75 -2.18
CA ILE A 109 21.26 5.83 -1.36
C ILE A 109 21.17 7.11 -2.20
N LYS A 110 19.95 7.46 -2.63
CA LYS A 110 19.65 8.67 -3.40
C LYS A 110 18.84 9.67 -2.57
N TYR A 111 17.90 9.16 -1.77
CA TYR A 111 16.96 9.98 -1.00
C TYR A 111 17.17 9.88 0.52
N ASN A 112 18.03 8.96 0.96
CA ASN A 112 18.21 8.59 2.36
C ASN A 112 16.89 8.12 2.99
N PHE A 113 16.18 7.23 2.29
CA PHE A 113 14.90 6.67 2.70
C PHE A 113 15.05 5.23 3.19
N THR A 114 14.51 4.92 4.37
CA THR A 114 14.45 3.56 4.92
C THR A 114 13.21 3.41 5.78
N VAL A 115 12.55 2.26 5.70
CA VAL A 115 11.46 1.88 6.60
C VAL A 115 11.88 0.63 7.36
N LEU A 116 11.78 0.71 8.68
CA LEU A 116 11.98 -0.41 9.59
C LEU A 116 10.62 -0.86 10.12
N ILE A 117 10.47 -2.16 10.29
CA ILE A 117 9.31 -2.76 10.92
C ILE A 117 9.71 -3.35 12.27
N ASP A 118 8.98 -2.99 13.32
CA ASP A 118 9.14 -3.55 14.66
C ASP A 118 7.96 -4.47 14.97
N ASN A 119 8.25 -5.75 15.20
CA ASN A 119 7.25 -6.79 15.47
C ASN A 119 7.27 -7.20 16.94
N GLU A 120 6.12 -7.40 17.57
CA GLU A 120 6.01 -7.86 18.95
C GLU A 120 5.08 -9.05 19.12
N ASN A 121 5.33 -9.89 20.13
CA ASN A 121 4.36 -10.92 20.49
C ASN A 121 3.05 -10.27 20.93
N CYS A 122 1.95 -10.64 20.27
CA CYS A 122 0.65 -10.01 20.48
C CYS A 122 -0.44 -10.96 20.97
N ASP A 123 -0.09 -12.22 21.22
CA ASP A 123 -0.96 -13.20 21.84
C ASP A 123 -0.36 -13.75 23.14
N ALA A 124 -1.21 -14.41 23.95
CA ALA A 124 -0.81 -14.93 25.24
C ALA A 124 0.12 -16.15 25.16
N SER A 125 0.14 -16.86 24.01
CA SER A 125 1.05 -17.99 23.80
C SER A 125 2.49 -17.54 23.54
N GLY A 126 2.66 -16.30 23.05
CA GLY A 126 3.95 -15.77 22.65
C GLY A 126 4.46 -16.35 21.33
N THR A 127 3.63 -17.09 20.59
CA THR A 127 3.98 -17.65 19.28
C THR A 127 3.53 -16.76 18.12
N VAL A 128 2.58 -15.86 18.35
CA VAL A 128 2.03 -14.96 17.33
C VAL A 128 2.64 -13.58 17.48
N THR A 129 3.22 -13.08 16.41
CA THR A 129 3.74 -11.73 16.35
C THR A 129 2.73 -10.79 15.69
N CYS A 130 2.84 -9.50 15.96
CA CYS A 130 2.10 -8.44 15.29
C CYS A 130 3.04 -7.29 15.03
N VAL A 131 2.79 -6.52 13.97
CA VAL A 131 3.45 -5.23 13.82
C VAL A 131 3.09 -4.31 14.98
N LYS A 132 4.12 -3.77 15.62
CA LYS A 132 4.03 -2.78 16.70
C LYS A 132 4.21 -1.37 16.20
N ALA A 133 5.20 -1.18 15.33
CA ALA A 133 5.58 0.13 14.84
C ALA A 133 6.25 0.06 13.46
N LEU A 134 6.09 1.13 12.71
CA LEU A 134 6.96 1.45 11.57
C LEU A 134 7.84 2.65 11.95
N THR A 135 9.14 2.52 11.67
CA THR A 135 10.08 3.64 11.80
C THR A 135 10.54 4.03 10.40
N VAL A 136 10.17 5.22 9.96
CA VAL A 136 10.57 5.81 8.68
C VAL A 136 11.72 6.78 8.92
N LEU A 137 12.86 6.47 8.30
CA LEU A 137 14.05 7.31 8.25
C LEU A 137 14.06 8.02 6.89
N TYR A 138 14.09 9.35 6.92
CA TYR A 138 14.14 10.17 5.71
C TYR A 138 14.94 11.45 5.97
N LYS A 139 16.00 11.70 5.20
CA LYS A 139 16.94 12.81 5.46
C LYS A 139 17.44 12.80 6.92
N ASN A 140 17.06 13.80 7.72
CA ASN A 140 17.36 13.91 9.15
C ASN A 140 16.16 13.58 10.06
N TYR A 141 15.05 13.10 9.49
CA TYR A 141 13.85 12.72 10.22
C TYR A 141 13.87 11.25 10.61
N THR A 142 13.48 11.00 11.85
CA THR A 142 13.04 9.70 12.36
C THR A 142 11.57 9.81 12.73
N VAL A 143 10.69 9.26 11.89
CA VAL A 143 9.24 9.22 12.12
C VAL A 143 8.87 7.83 12.62
N ILE A 144 8.22 7.73 13.76
CA ILE A 144 7.70 6.46 14.30
C ILE A 144 6.19 6.52 14.28
N LEU A 145 5.58 5.56 13.58
CA LEU A 145 4.15 5.30 13.56
C LEU A 145 3.91 4.07 14.43
N THR A 146 3.13 4.20 15.51
CA THR A 146 2.86 3.09 16.42
C THR A 146 1.46 3.21 17.03
N GLN A 147 1.05 2.19 17.77
CA GLN A 147 -0.21 2.20 18.49
C GLN A 147 -0.03 1.78 19.94
N GLN A 148 -0.76 2.44 20.82
CA GLN A 148 -0.89 2.04 22.21
C GLN A 148 -2.26 1.38 22.41
N ARG A 149 -2.23 0.12 22.84
CA ARG A 149 -3.43 -0.69 23.16
C ARG A 149 -3.82 -0.48 24.63
N ILE A 150 -4.20 0.75 24.98
CA ILE A 150 -4.95 1.04 26.21
C ILE A 150 -6.45 0.72 25.95
N PRO A 151 -7.41 0.84 26.89
CA PRO A 151 -8.80 0.36 26.69
C PRO A 151 -9.49 0.82 25.39
N ARG A 152 -8.97 1.88 24.75
CA ARG A 152 -9.15 2.18 23.33
C ARG A 152 -7.78 2.24 22.65
N THR A 153 -7.65 1.62 21.48
CA THR A 153 -6.44 1.74 20.65
C THR A 153 -6.22 3.19 20.24
N VAL A 154 -5.06 3.74 20.57
CA VAL A 154 -4.67 5.11 20.19
C VAL A 154 -3.44 5.05 19.30
N THR A 155 -3.51 5.67 18.12
CA THR A 155 -2.36 5.82 17.24
C THR A 155 -1.48 6.96 17.71
N MET A 156 -0.17 6.72 17.69
CA MET A 156 0.86 7.65 18.12
C MET A 156 1.84 7.88 17.00
N VAL A 157 2.21 9.15 16.83
CA VAL A 157 3.23 9.59 15.87
C VAL A 157 4.29 10.36 16.64
N SER A 158 5.56 10.01 16.45
CA SER A 158 6.67 10.80 16.94
C SER A 158 7.63 11.14 15.81
N ILE A 159 8.11 12.38 15.78
CA ILE A 159 9.10 12.87 14.82
C ILE A 159 10.30 13.34 15.64
N ASN A 160 11.48 12.78 15.37
CA ASN A 160 12.74 13.09 16.07
C ASN A 160 12.60 13.00 17.60
N GLY A 161 11.93 11.94 18.07
CA GLY A 161 11.69 11.68 19.49
C GLY A 161 10.58 12.52 20.13
N LYS A 162 10.01 13.50 19.43
CA LYS A 162 8.90 14.32 19.93
C LYS A 162 7.56 13.80 19.41
N ARG A 163 6.62 13.54 20.32
CA ARG A 163 5.24 13.20 19.95
C ARG A 163 4.58 14.39 19.24
N VAL A 164 3.91 14.12 18.11
CA VAL A 164 3.15 15.11 17.34
C VAL A 164 1.68 14.73 17.28
N ILE A 165 0.82 15.72 17.02
CA ILE A 165 -0.56 15.46 16.65
C ILE A 165 -0.61 14.98 15.20
N THR A 166 -1.64 14.24 14.84
CA THR A 166 -1.78 13.57 13.54
C THR A 166 -2.20 14.48 12.39
N THR A 167 -2.22 15.81 12.60
CA THR A 167 -2.33 16.85 11.57
C THR A 167 -1.03 17.67 11.56
N TYR A 168 0.08 16.99 11.25
CA TYR A 168 1.40 17.60 11.21
C TYR A 168 1.81 17.83 9.77
N SER A 169 2.42 18.97 9.47
CA SER A 169 3.06 19.21 8.16
C SER A 169 4.26 20.11 8.35
N ASN A 170 5.32 19.83 7.60
CA ASN A 170 6.46 20.73 7.41
C ASN A 170 6.82 20.77 5.92
N GLU A 171 8.01 21.27 5.58
CA GLU A 171 8.49 21.41 4.20
C GLU A 171 8.77 20.06 3.51
N ASP A 172 9.11 19.02 4.29
CA ASP A 172 9.57 17.72 3.78
C ASP A 172 8.50 16.63 3.85
N LEU A 173 7.61 16.68 4.84
CA LEU A 173 6.65 15.62 5.14
C LEU A 173 5.36 16.13 5.76
N SER A 174 4.29 15.36 5.57
CA SER A 174 3.00 15.57 6.23
C SER A 174 2.47 14.28 6.82
N VAL A 175 1.75 14.40 7.91
CA VAL A 175 1.07 13.33 8.62
C VAL A 175 -0.40 13.70 8.75
N THR A 176 -1.27 12.80 8.30
CA THR A 176 -2.72 12.90 8.42
C THR A 176 -3.27 11.65 9.11
N SER A 177 -4.50 11.73 9.63
CA SER A 177 -5.16 10.57 10.23
C SER A 177 -6.66 10.55 9.98
N ALA A 178 -7.19 9.34 9.80
CA ALA A 178 -8.61 9.04 9.82
C ALA A 178 -8.89 7.97 10.90
N GLY A 179 -9.40 8.38 12.06
CA GLY A 179 -9.60 7.48 13.20
C GLY A 179 -8.28 6.93 13.75
N ILE A 180 -8.08 5.61 13.67
CA ILE A 180 -6.83 4.95 14.09
C ILE A 180 -5.84 4.74 12.94
N GLU A 181 -6.22 5.13 11.72
CA GLU A 181 -5.35 5.06 10.55
C GLU A 181 -4.53 6.35 10.44
N VAL A 182 -3.23 6.22 10.19
CA VAL A 182 -2.32 7.34 9.98
C VAL A 182 -1.62 7.18 8.64
N HIS A 183 -1.50 8.28 7.91
CA HIS A 183 -0.75 8.38 6.66
C HIS A 183 0.39 9.37 6.81
N LEU A 184 1.61 8.92 6.51
CA LEU A 184 2.79 9.76 6.28
C LEU A 184 2.98 9.94 4.78
N SER A 185 3.09 11.18 4.32
CA SER A 185 3.42 11.52 2.94
C SER A 185 4.73 12.30 2.89
N ILE A 186 5.60 11.93 1.95
CA ILE A 186 6.89 12.60 1.68
C ILE A 186 6.85 13.08 0.22
N PRO A 187 6.42 14.32 -0.04
CA PRO A 187 6.09 14.79 -1.40
C PRO A 187 7.26 14.74 -2.38
N GLU A 188 8.48 15.10 -1.96
CA GLU A 188 9.67 15.14 -2.84
C GLU A 188 9.98 13.80 -3.52
N ILE A 189 9.68 12.69 -2.84
CA ILE A 189 9.93 11.33 -3.33
C ILE A 189 8.63 10.56 -3.58
N GLU A 190 7.48 11.26 -3.49
CA GLU A 190 6.12 10.73 -3.60
C GLU A 190 5.84 9.46 -2.76
N ALA A 191 6.60 9.26 -1.68
CA ALA A 191 6.46 8.10 -0.83
C ALA A 191 5.26 8.28 0.11
N ARG A 192 4.49 7.21 0.29
CA ARG A 192 3.38 7.16 1.26
C ARG A 192 3.50 5.94 2.15
N VAL A 193 3.35 6.15 3.45
CA VAL A 193 3.35 5.08 4.45
C VAL A 193 2.07 5.16 5.27
N MET A 194 1.33 4.07 5.35
CA MET A 194 0.13 3.98 6.19
C MET A 194 0.35 3.00 7.32
N PHE A 195 -0.18 3.33 8.49
CA PHE A 195 -0.23 2.44 9.64
C PHE A 195 -1.62 2.46 10.29
N LYS A 196 -2.20 1.27 10.50
CA LYS A 196 -3.53 1.08 11.09
C LYS A 196 -3.64 -0.26 11.80
N GLY A 197 -3.76 -0.24 13.11
CA GLY A 197 -3.97 -1.47 13.87
C GLY A 197 -2.71 -2.32 13.85
N ILE A 198 -2.86 -3.45 13.19
CA ILE A 198 -1.81 -4.43 12.87
C ILE A 198 -1.55 -4.50 11.37
N SER A 199 -1.92 -3.46 10.62
CA SER A 199 -1.81 -3.39 9.16
C SER A 199 -1.03 -2.17 8.71
N TYR A 200 -0.35 -2.27 7.57
CA TYR A 200 0.41 -1.18 6.99
C TYR A 200 0.54 -1.28 5.46
N PHE A 201 0.98 -0.19 4.83
CA PHE A 201 1.67 -0.26 3.54
C PHE A 201 2.78 0.77 3.44
N VAL A 202 3.70 0.50 2.50
CA VAL A 202 4.65 1.43 1.95
C VAL A 202 4.41 1.49 0.43
N LYS A 203 4.14 2.68 -0.09
CA LYS A 203 3.96 2.94 -1.51
C LYS A 203 5.08 3.83 -2.01
N LEU A 204 5.77 3.37 -3.04
CA LEU A 204 6.87 4.08 -3.70
C LEU A 204 6.57 4.23 -5.22
N PRO A 205 6.87 5.39 -5.82
CA PRO A 205 6.73 5.56 -7.27
C PRO A 205 7.79 4.75 -8.01
N PHE A 206 7.36 4.02 -9.06
CA PHE A 206 8.24 3.19 -9.88
C PHE A 206 9.33 4.04 -10.55
N SER A 207 9.00 5.21 -11.10
CA SER A 207 9.96 6.16 -11.68
C SER A 207 11.14 6.54 -10.80
N LEU A 208 10.99 6.57 -9.47
CA LEU A 208 12.06 6.98 -8.55
C LEU A 208 12.77 5.82 -7.86
N PHE A 209 12.08 4.70 -7.65
CA PHE A 209 12.57 3.57 -6.86
C PHE A 209 12.79 2.28 -7.66
N HIS A 210 12.54 2.29 -8.97
CA HIS A 210 12.76 1.12 -9.83
C HIS A 210 14.20 0.58 -9.69
N ASN A 211 14.34 -0.72 -9.43
CA ASN A 211 15.63 -1.39 -9.20
C ASN A 211 16.48 -0.78 -8.07
N ASN A 212 15.87 -0.07 -7.13
CA ASN A 212 16.59 0.61 -6.05
C ASN A 212 16.05 0.30 -4.65
N THR A 213 15.29 -0.78 -4.46
CA THR A 213 14.78 -1.18 -3.15
C THR A 213 15.25 -2.58 -2.77
N GLU A 214 15.54 -2.76 -1.49
CA GLU A 214 15.81 -4.07 -0.90
C GLU A 214 15.29 -4.13 0.54
N GLY A 215 15.04 -5.33 1.05
CA GLY A 215 14.41 -5.54 2.36
C GLY A 215 13.39 -6.66 2.30
N GLN A 216 12.57 -6.76 3.34
CA GLN A 216 11.43 -7.68 3.37
C GLN A 216 10.36 -7.36 2.29
N CYS A 217 10.30 -6.12 1.80
CA CYS A 217 9.42 -5.74 0.69
C CYS A 217 9.91 -6.12 -0.70
N GLY A 218 11.12 -6.70 -0.85
CA GLY A 218 11.69 -7.06 -2.14
C GLY A 218 12.16 -5.88 -2.99
N ASN A 219 12.39 -6.15 -4.28
CA ASN A 219 12.74 -5.13 -5.26
C ASN A 219 11.46 -4.50 -5.83
N CYS A 220 11.57 -3.29 -6.36
CA CYS A 220 10.52 -2.60 -7.07
C CYS A 220 10.89 -2.66 -8.55
N ASP A 221 10.62 -3.78 -9.22
CA ASP A 221 11.00 -3.95 -10.62
C ASP A 221 9.98 -4.71 -11.48
N ASN A 222 8.81 -5.01 -10.90
CA ASN A 222 7.74 -5.76 -11.52
C ASN A 222 8.17 -7.20 -11.87
N ASP A 223 8.98 -7.85 -11.03
CA ASP A 223 9.37 -9.26 -11.13
C ASP A 223 9.40 -10.00 -9.77
N GLN A 224 8.34 -10.77 -9.48
CA GLN A 224 8.23 -11.58 -8.25
C GLN A 224 9.33 -12.64 -8.07
N LYS A 225 10.11 -12.97 -9.11
CA LYS A 225 11.12 -14.03 -9.03
C LYS A 225 12.33 -13.62 -8.20
N ASN A 226 12.59 -12.33 -8.09
CA ASN A 226 13.78 -11.80 -7.40
C ASN A 226 13.47 -11.15 -6.04
N ASP A 227 12.19 -11.10 -5.66
CA ASP A 227 11.71 -10.46 -4.43
C ASP A 227 12.33 -10.98 -3.12
N CYS A 228 12.67 -12.26 -3.07
CA CYS A 228 13.20 -12.89 -1.86
C CYS A 228 14.73 -12.81 -1.82
N GLY A 229 15.25 -11.58 -1.82
CA GLY A 229 16.68 -11.31 -1.72
C GLY A 229 17.23 -11.41 -0.30
N LEU A 230 18.50 -11.78 -0.19
CA LEU A 230 19.34 -11.69 1.00
C LEU A 230 20.25 -10.46 0.90
N ARG A 231 20.75 -9.95 2.03
CA ARG A 231 21.67 -8.79 2.10
C ARG A 231 22.97 -8.99 1.34
N ASN A 232 23.37 -10.23 1.09
CA ASN A 232 24.54 -10.56 0.28
C ASN A 232 24.27 -10.52 -1.24
N GLY A 233 23.05 -10.17 -1.66
CA GLY A 233 22.63 -10.10 -3.06
C GLY A 233 22.14 -11.42 -3.66
N THR A 234 22.13 -12.52 -2.91
CA THR A 234 21.61 -13.81 -3.41
C THR A 234 20.08 -13.87 -3.31
N ILE A 235 19.45 -14.54 -4.27
CA ILE A 235 17.99 -14.71 -4.35
C ILE A 235 17.61 -16.12 -3.89
N HIS A 236 16.59 -16.23 -3.06
CA HIS A 236 16.03 -17.49 -2.58
C HIS A 236 14.61 -17.69 -3.13
N PRO A 237 14.09 -18.92 -3.26
CA PRO A 237 12.68 -19.13 -3.67
C PRO A 237 11.66 -18.66 -2.63
N SER A 238 12.02 -18.71 -1.34
CA SER A 238 11.13 -18.45 -0.20
C SER A 238 11.54 -17.18 0.55
N CYS A 239 10.62 -16.22 0.59
CA CYS A 239 10.79 -14.94 1.30
C CYS A 239 10.71 -15.14 2.82
N SER A 240 9.95 -16.14 3.28
CA SER A 240 9.90 -16.53 4.70
C SER A 240 11.28 -16.89 5.24
N ASP A 241 12.09 -17.59 4.43
CA ASP A 241 13.44 -18.01 4.83
C ASP A 241 14.44 -16.83 4.81
N THR A 242 14.30 -15.90 3.87
CA THR A 242 15.20 -14.73 3.76
C THR A 242 14.82 -13.58 4.68
N ALA A 243 13.57 -13.49 5.13
CA ALA A 243 13.08 -12.41 5.98
C ALA A 243 13.88 -12.26 7.29
N HIS A 244 14.45 -13.35 7.82
CA HIS A 244 15.34 -13.34 8.99
C HIS A 244 16.64 -12.57 8.77
N ASP A 245 17.19 -12.60 7.56
CA ASP A 245 18.46 -11.96 7.21
C ASP A 245 18.34 -10.43 7.33
N TRP A 246 17.14 -9.88 7.14
CA TRP A 246 16.85 -8.46 7.26
C TRP A 246 16.77 -7.94 8.70
N LYS A 247 17.05 -8.77 9.71
CA LYS A 247 17.08 -8.39 11.14
C LYS A 247 18.09 -7.28 11.40
N ILE A 248 17.77 -6.35 12.29
CA ILE A 248 18.71 -5.34 12.79
C ILE A 248 18.77 -5.38 14.31
N TYR A 249 19.91 -4.94 14.84
CA TYR A 249 20.07 -4.78 16.28
C TYR A 249 19.12 -3.70 16.82
N ASN A 250 18.38 -4.05 17.86
CA ASN A 250 17.56 -3.12 18.61
C ASN A 250 17.87 -3.29 20.10
N ILE A 251 18.36 -2.22 20.73
CA ILE A 251 18.75 -2.22 22.14
C ILE A 251 17.58 -2.57 23.10
N THR A 252 16.34 -2.31 22.68
CA THR A 252 15.14 -2.67 23.45
C THR A 252 14.74 -4.15 23.30
N LYS A 253 15.36 -4.88 22.36
CA LYS A 253 15.13 -6.30 22.09
C LYS A 253 16.44 -7.10 22.06
N PRO A 254 17.23 -7.10 23.14
CA PRO A 254 18.53 -7.79 23.18
C PRO A 254 18.41 -9.32 23.03
N TYR A 255 17.22 -9.89 23.25
CA TYR A 255 16.97 -11.32 23.02
C TYR A 255 17.02 -11.72 21.54
N CYS A 256 16.87 -10.78 20.61
CA CYS A 256 16.98 -11.03 19.17
C CYS A 256 18.38 -11.44 18.72
N GLU A 257 19.42 -11.14 19.51
CA GLU A 257 20.80 -11.52 19.22
C GLU A 257 21.15 -12.92 19.72
N ARG A 258 20.26 -13.55 20.50
CA ARG A 258 20.49 -14.90 20.98
C ARG A 258 20.20 -15.89 19.84
N PRO A 259 20.99 -16.98 19.72
CA PRO A 259 20.63 -18.06 18.82
C PRO A 259 19.21 -18.54 19.14
N PRO A 260 18.37 -18.84 18.13
CA PRO A 260 17.06 -19.40 18.40
C PRO A 260 17.21 -20.69 19.21
N PRO A 261 16.33 -20.97 20.18
CA PRO A 261 16.33 -22.27 20.84
C PRO A 261 16.16 -23.38 19.79
N PRO A 262 16.76 -24.57 20.00
CA PRO A 262 16.60 -25.69 19.08
C PRO A 262 15.11 -25.98 18.88
N ILE A 263 14.70 -26.08 17.61
CA ILE A 263 13.31 -26.37 17.24
C ILE A 263 12.93 -27.70 17.90
N PRO A 264 11.91 -27.76 18.77
CA PRO A 264 11.42 -29.03 19.29
C PRO A 264 10.94 -29.87 18.12
N THR A 265 11.36 -31.14 18.07
CA THR A 265 10.93 -32.11 17.06
C THR A 265 9.41 -32.26 17.13
N VAL A 266 8.70 -31.58 16.22
CA VAL A 266 7.24 -31.69 16.13
C VAL A 266 6.96 -33.03 15.45
N THR A 267 6.38 -33.98 16.18
CA THR A 267 5.79 -35.19 15.59
C THR A 267 4.79 -34.76 14.51
N PRO A 268 4.84 -35.34 13.29
CA PRO A 268 3.90 -35.00 12.24
C PRO A 268 2.50 -35.33 12.75
N THR A 269 1.78 -34.30 13.15
CA THR A 269 0.38 -34.42 13.52
C THR A 269 -0.34 -34.74 12.22
N THR A 270 -1.18 -35.77 12.24
CA THR A 270 -2.10 -36.08 11.14
C THR A 270 -2.70 -34.79 10.62
N GLN A 271 -2.44 -34.45 9.35
CA GLN A 271 -3.00 -33.27 8.71
C GLN A 271 -4.52 -33.39 8.77
N ILE A 272 -5.12 -32.75 9.77
CA ILE A 272 -6.57 -32.56 9.78
C ILE A 272 -6.88 -31.74 8.53
N PRO A 273 -7.79 -32.18 7.66
CA PRO A 273 -8.16 -31.42 6.48
C PRO A 273 -8.62 -30.02 6.89
N CYS A 274 -7.82 -29.00 6.59
CA CYS A 274 -8.20 -27.63 6.85
C CYS A 274 -9.25 -27.19 5.81
N HIS A 275 -10.39 -26.73 6.29
CA HIS A 275 -11.49 -26.24 5.47
C HIS A 275 -11.68 -24.74 5.72
N PRO A 276 -11.04 -23.86 4.92
CA PRO A 276 -11.10 -22.42 5.10
C PRO A 276 -12.37 -21.81 4.48
N GLU A 277 -13.57 -22.35 4.77
CA GLU A 277 -14.83 -21.94 4.12
C GLU A 277 -15.09 -20.43 4.18
N ILE A 278 -14.71 -19.78 5.28
CA ILE A 278 -14.88 -18.33 5.44
C ILE A 278 -14.03 -17.53 4.43
N CYS A 279 -12.89 -18.08 4.00
CA CYS A 279 -11.97 -17.42 3.08
C CYS A 279 -12.50 -17.39 1.64
N GLU A 280 -13.41 -18.30 1.27
CA GLU A 280 -14.09 -18.29 -0.04
C GLU A 280 -14.88 -17.01 -0.29
N ILE A 281 -15.22 -16.25 0.76
CA ILE A 281 -15.85 -14.93 0.60
C ILE A 281 -14.95 -14.00 -0.22
N LEU A 282 -13.62 -14.06 -0.03
CA LEU A 282 -12.65 -13.19 -0.72
C LEU A 282 -12.65 -13.37 -2.24
N THR A 283 -12.92 -14.57 -2.73
CA THR A 283 -12.99 -14.92 -4.16
C THR A 283 -14.43 -14.96 -4.69
N SER A 284 -15.42 -14.77 -3.82
CA SER A 284 -16.84 -14.78 -4.19
C SER A 284 -17.31 -13.49 -4.87
N THR A 285 -18.56 -13.50 -5.36
CA THR A 285 -19.21 -12.34 -5.96
C THR A 285 -19.35 -11.13 -5.03
N VAL A 286 -19.17 -11.30 -3.71
CA VAL A 286 -19.16 -10.21 -2.72
C VAL A 286 -18.09 -9.17 -3.09
N PHE A 287 -16.92 -9.63 -3.55
CA PHE A 287 -15.79 -8.77 -3.92
C PHE A 287 -15.62 -8.56 -5.43
N LYS A 288 -16.63 -8.91 -6.26
CA LYS A 288 -16.52 -8.91 -7.74
C LYS A 288 -16.00 -7.60 -8.35
N GLU A 289 -16.35 -6.45 -7.78
CA GLU A 289 -15.92 -5.15 -8.28
C GLU A 289 -14.48 -4.87 -7.87
N CYS A 290 -14.06 -5.36 -6.70
CA CYS A 290 -12.70 -5.23 -6.21
C CYS A 290 -11.73 -6.14 -6.96
N HIS A 291 -12.16 -7.34 -7.39
CA HIS A 291 -11.35 -8.24 -8.23
C HIS A 291 -10.85 -7.59 -9.53
N LYS A 292 -11.51 -6.52 -10.00
CA LYS A 292 -11.09 -5.77 -11.20
C LYS A 292 -9.90 -4.84 -10.95
N VAL A 293 -9.63 -4.51 -9.69
CA VAL A 293 -8.66 -3.48 -9.28
C VAL A 293 -7.58 -4.00 -8.32
N ILE A 294 -7.86 -5.04 -7.53
CA ILE A 294 -6.93 -5.65 -6.58
C ILE A 294 -7.06 -7.18 -6.64
N ASP A 295 -5.94 -7.88 -6.81
CA ASP A 295 -5.90 -9.35 -6.78
C ASP A 295 -6.28 -9.90 -5.39
N PRO A 296 -7.32 -10.75 -5.26
CA PRO A 296 -7.70 -11.35 -3.99
C PRO A 296 -6.72 -12.43 -3.50
N LYS A 297 -5.85 -12.97 -4.36
CA LYS A 297 -5.03 -14.15 -4.06
C LYS A 297 -4.16 -14.02 -2.80
N PRO A 298 -3.38 -12.94 -2.58
CA PRO A 298 -2.61 -12.78 -1.35
C PRO A 298 -3.46 -12.82 -0.07
N PHE A 299 -4.64 -12.19 -0.12
CA PHE A 299 -5.56 -12.13 1.02
C PHE A 299 -6.23 -13.48 1.29
N TYR A 300 -6.52 -14.24 0.23
CA TYR A 300 -7.07 -15.59 0.34
C TYR A 300 -6.04 -16.55 0.97
N GLU A 301 -4.79 -16.54 0.50
CA GLU A 301 -3.73 -17.38 1.07
C GLU A 301 -3.43 -17.03 2.54
N ALA A 302 -3.47 -15.74 2.89
CA ALA A 302 -3.38 -15.27 4.27
C ALA A 302 -4.53 -15.77 5.14
N CYS A 303 -5.77 -15.61 4.68
CA CYS A 303 -6.94 -16.09 5.40
C CYS A 303 -6.87 -17.62 5.62
N LYS A 304 -6.47 -18.37 4.60
CA LYS A 304 -6.26 -19.81 4.69
C LYS A 304 -5.18 -20.14 5.71
N TYR A 305 -4.05 -19.42 5.69
CA TYR A 305 -3.00 -19.59 6.70
C TYR A 305 -3.56 -19.42 8.11
N ASP A 306 -4.30 -18.33 8.36
CA ASP A 306 -4.91 -18.05 9.66
C ASP A 306 -5.85 -19.17 10.11
N VAL A 307 -6.80 -19.58 9.25
CA VAL A 307 -7.78 -20.62 9.62
C VAL A 307 -7.11 -21.97 9.89
N CYS A 308 -6.03 -22.29 9.18
CA CYS A 308 -5.38 -23.59 9.28
C CYS A 308 -4.34 -23.68 10.41
N HIS A 309 -3.72 -22.57 10.81
CA HIS A 309 -2.57 -22.57 11.72
C HIS A 309 -2.85 -21.83 13.04
N MET A 310 -3.90 -21.02 13.12
CA MET A 310 -4.22 -20.22 14.31
C MET A 310 -5.36 -20.85 15.08
N SER A 311 -5.26 -20.84 16.42
CA SER A 311 -6.31 -21.33 17.31
C SER A 311 -7.52 -20.40 17.39
N ASN A 312 -7.36 -19.13 17.05
CA ASN A 312 -8.43 -18.13 17.08
C ASN A 312 -9.02 -17.90 15.67
N PRO A 313 -10.25 -18.38 15.39
CA PRO A 313 -10.86 -18.25 14.06
C PRO A 313 -11.15 -16.80 13.66
N ASN A 314 -11.24 -15.86 14.61
CA ASN A 314 -11.50 -14.45 14.31
C ASN A 314 -10.30 -13.75 13.65
N VAL A 315 -9.09 -14.36 13.69
CA VAL A 315 -7.90 -13.82 13.01
C VAL A 315 -8.13 -13.75 11.49
N SER A 316 -8.88 -14.70 10.94
CA SER A 316 -9.26 -14.72 9.51
C SER A 316 -10.02 -13.48 9.04
N CYS A 317 -10.73 -12.78 9.95
CA CYS A 317 -11.42 -11.54 9.64
C CYS A 317 -10.44 -10.41 9.27
N SER A 318 -9.19 -10.46 9.75
CA SER A 318 -8.18 -9.45 9.46
C SER A 318 -7.83 -9.42 7.97
N SER A 319 -7.70 -10.59 7.33
CA SER A 319 -7.42 -10.70 5.90
C SER A 319 -8.55 -10.12 5.03
N MET A 320 -9.82 -10.37 5.40
CA MET A 320 -10.97 -9.75 4.73
C MET A 320 -11.10 -8.25 4.98
N GLU A 321 -10.82 -7.80 6.21
CA GLU A 321 -10.84 -6.38 6.55
C GLU A 321 -9.76 -5.62 5.79
N THR A 322 -8.55 -6.17 5.70
CA THR A 322 -7.46 -5.59 4.91
C THR A 322 -7.84 -5.55 3.42
N TYR A 323 -8.39 -6.64 2.87
CA TYR A 323 -8.80 -6.66 1.46
C TYR A 323 -9.87 -5.60 1.17
N ALA A 324 -10.92 -5.51 2.01
CA ALA A 324 -11.95 -4.50 1.88
C ALA A 324 -11.41 -3.06 2.01
N SER A 325 -10.44 -2.84 2.89
CA SER A 325 -9.75 -1.54 3.00
C SER A 325 -9.01 -1.19 1.71
N ARG A 326 -8.33 -2.16 1.08
CA ARG A 326 -7.66 -1.97 -0.22
C ARG A 326 -8.63 -1.69 -1.35
N CYS A 327 -9.79 -2.35 -1.35
CA CYS A 327 -10.86 -2.02 -2.26
C CYS A 327 -11.28 -0.55 -2.08
N GLY A 328 -11.45 -0.10 -0.83
CA GLY A 328 -11.77 1.28 -0.48
C GLY A 328 -10.74 2.28 -0.99
N ASP A 329 -9.44 1.99 -0.83
CA ASP A 329 -8.34 2.80 -1.39
C ASP A 329 -8.44 2.93 -2.93
N ALA A 330 -8.96 1.88 -3.59
CA ALA A 330 -9.25 1.86 -5.03
C ALA A 330 -10.66 2.38 -5.37
N SER A 331 -11.32 3.08 -4.44
CA SER A 331 -12.69 3.64 -4.57
C SER A 331 -13.79 2.59 -4.79
N VAL A 332 -13.59 1.36 -4.31
CA VAL A 332 -14.55 0.26 -4.36
C VAL A 332 -14.98 -0.12 -2.94
N CYS A 333 -16.20 0.24 -2.56
CA CYS A 333 -16.74 -0.01 -1.24
C CYS A 333 -17.47 -1.36 -1.17
N VAL A 334 -17.00 -2.27 -0.31
CA VAL A 334 -17.55 -3.63 -0.20
C VAL A 334 -18.14 -3.87 1.19
N ASP A 335 -19.44 -4.10 1.27
CA ASP A 335 -20.11 -4.53 2.52
C ASP A 335 -19.95 -6.05 2.73
N TRP A 336 -18.74 -6.45 3.14
CA TRP A 336 -18.37 -7.86 3.27
C TRP A 336 -18.77 -8.48 4.61
N ARG A 337 -18.95 -7.69 5.67
CA ARG A 337 -19.19 -8.23 7.03
C ARG A 337 -20.48 -9.04 7.11
N ASN A 338 -21.51 -8.64 6.38
CA ASN A 338 -22.78 -9.37 6.29
C ASN A 338 -22.61 -10.78 5.69
N ALA A 339 -21.67 -10.97 4.76
CA ALA A 339 -21.40 -12.28 4.16
C ALA A 339 -20.79 -13.29 5.14
N THR A 340 -20.24 -12.81 6.27
CA THR A 340 -19.59 -13.65 7.29
C THR A 340 -20.56 -14.32 8.27
N LYS A 341 -21.88 -14.07 8.14
CA LYS A 341 -22.93 -14.63 9.02
C LYS A 341 -22.65 -14.38 10.52
N GLY A 342 -22.15 -13.18 10.84
CA GLY A 342 -21.87 -12.75 12.21
C GLY A 342 -20.48 -13.11 12.76
N LYS A 343 -19.66 -13.89 12.03
CA LYS A 343 -18.29 -14.25 12.49
C LYS A 343 -17.37 -13.04 12.60
N CYS A 344 -17.53 -12.05 11.72
CA CYS A 344 -16.74 -10.82 11.71
C CYS A 344 -17.60 -9.57 11.99
N GLU A 345 -18.60 -9.69 12.87
CA GLU A 345 -19.47 -8.57 13.23
C GLU A 345 -18.71 -7.46 13.96
N LEU A 346 -18.95 -6.20 13.60
CA LEU A 346 -18.41 -5.03 14.29
C LEU A 346 -19.53 -4.33 15.07
N LYS A 347 -19.40 -4.26 16.40
CA LYS A 347 -20.34 -3.53 17.25
C LYS A 347 -19.92 -2.05 17.33
N CYS A 348 -20.72 -1.19 16.73
CA CYS A 348 -20.55 0.26 16.84
C CYS A 348 -21.14 0.77 18.16
N PRO A 349 -20.53 1.80 18.78
CA PRO A 349 -21.04 2.38 20.02
C PRO A 349 -22.29 3.25 19.77
N GLY A 350 -23.25 3.20 20.69
CA GLY A 350 -24.43 4.06 20.68
C GLY A 350 -25.37 3.76 19.50
N ASP A 351 -25.79 4.82 18.82
CA ASP A 351 -26.68 4.83 17.65
C ASP A 351 -25.92 4.75 16.31
N LYS A 352 -24.60 4.51 16.35
CA LYS A 352 -23.77 4.42 15.14
C LYS A 352 -23.96 3.08 14.45
N VAL A 353 -23.87 3.09 13.12
CA VAL A 353 -23.88 1.90 12.26
C VAL A 353 -22.57 1.77 11.51
N TYR A 354 -22.15 0.54 11.23
CA TYR A 354 -21.02 0.29 10.35
C TYR A 354 -21.40 0.62 8.90
N LYS A 355 -20.49 1.30 8.19
CA LYS A 355 -20.53 1.44 6.74
C LYS A 355 -19.17 1.03 6.17
N PRO A 356 -19.14 0.37 4.99
CA PRO A 356 -17.89 -0.07 4.38
C PRO A 356 -16.97 1.09 3.95
N CYS A 357 -17.58 2.23 3.61
CA CYS A 357 -16.87 3.47 3.31
C CYS A 357 -17.61 4.66 3.95
N GLY A 358 -16.85 5.71 4.23
CA GLY A 358 -17.34 7.01 4.66
C GLY A 358 -16.59 8.14 3.93
N PRO A 359 -17.06 9.39 4.04
CA PRO A 359 -16.29 10.54 3.60
C PRO A 359 -14.93 10.64 4.32
N GLU A 360 -13.95 11.23 3.66
CA GLU A 360 -12.62 11.51 4.23
C GLU A 360 -12.71 12.43 5.46
N VAL A 361 -13.65 13.38 5.42
CA VAL A 361 -13.99 14.27 6.53
C VAL A 361 -15.45 14.04 6.92
N GLU A 362 -15.65 13.56 8.13
CA GLU A 362 -16.99 13.41 8.72
C GLU A 362 -17.43 14.76 9.34
N PRO A 363 -18.58 15.33 8.93
CA PRO A 363 -19.05 16.58 9.50
C PRO A 363 -19.32 16.42 10.99
N THR A 364 -18.82 17.36 11.78
CA THR A 364 -19.05 17.40 13.24
C THR A 364 -19.88 18.62 13.61
N CYS A 365 -20.54 18.60 14.77
CA CYS A 365 -21.34 19.73 15.27
C CYS A 365 -20.56 21.04 15.45
N ASN A 366 -19.23 21.02 15.32
CA ASN A 366 -18.34 22.18 15.42
C ASN A 366 -18.13 22.92 14.09
N GLU A 367 -18.60 22.38 12.97
CA GLU A 367 -18.59 23.06 11.67
C GLU A 367 -19.86 23.91 11.52
N ARG A 368 -19.92 25.03 12.26
CA ARG A 368 -20.97 26.04 12.15
C ARG A 368 -20.47 27.33 11.53
#